data_AF-A0A431IDQ6-F1
#
_entry.id   AF-A0A431IDQ6-F1
#
_cell.length_a   1.000
_cell.length_b   1.000
_cell.length_c   1.000
_cell.angle_alpha   90.00
_cell.angle_beta   90.00
_cell.angle_gamma   90.00
#
_symmetry.space_group_name_H-M   'P 1'
#
loop_
_entity.id
_entity.type
_entity.pdbx_description
1 polymer ?
#
loop_
_entity_poly.entity_id
_entity_poly.type
_entity_poly.pdbx_seq_one_letter_code
_entity_poly.pdbx_strand_id
1 'polypeptide(L)'
;MAKKPEQSKEVVRLVDYSKNLDAAILQVEKDGIKLKHKIHNIALSIITAWGKGQIKDQEPAVYFNKLAKASGYHGKALANWISLKLPLKFSDENDKWYVPADAKVNGDTFKSCRDEPFWEVSPPQEAKPTDFTGMLYALLNKNAKAQAEDVMKKKAEKGITDKVIPTDVARKIKEVLAQAGISEAE
;
A
#
# COMPACT_ATOMS: atom_id res chain seq x y z
N MET A 1 -18.51 29.54 5.68
CA MET A 1 -17.23 28.94 6.15
C MET A 1 -17.50 27.48 6.52
N ALA A 2 -16.95 26.53 5.76
CA ALA A 2 -17.17 25.10 6.01
C ALA A 2 -16.29 24.62 7.18
N LYS A 3 -16.89 24.04 8.21
CA LYS A 3 -16.17 23.41 9.34
C LYS A 3 -15.30 22.27 8.80
N LYS A 4 -13.98 22.38 8.97
CA LYS A 4 -13.06 21.25 8.76
C LYS A 4 -13.40 20.16 9.80
N PRO A 5 -13.54 18.88 9.41
CA PRO A 5 -13.73 17.80 10.37
C PRO A 5 -12.44 17.63 11.18
N GLU A 6 -12.57 17.81 12.48
CA GLU A 6 -11.51 17.68 13.47
C GLU A 6 -11.20 16.18 13.66
N GLN A 7 -10.01 15.73 13.27
CA GLN A 7 -9.57 14.36 13.50
C GLN A 7 -9.24 14.19 14.98
N SER A 8 -10.14 13.55 15.73
CA SER A 8 -9.91 13.16 17.12
C SER A 8 -8.72 12.21 17.21
N LYS A 9 -7.71 12.54 18.01
CA LYS A 9 -6.58 11.64 18.32
C LYS A 9 -7.13 10.36 18.95
N GLU A 10 -6.82 9.23 18.34
CA GLU A 10 -7.24 7.91 18.81
C GLU A 10 -6.44 7.54 20.06
N VAL A 11 -7.11 7.49 21.22
CA VAL A 11 -6.53 7.03 22.49
C VAL A 11 -6.95 5.58 22.69
N VAL A 12 -6.01 4.65 22.59
CA VAL A 12 -6.27 3.23 22.83
C VAL A 12 -6.53 3.04 24.33
N ARG A 13 -7.78 2.74 24.69
CA ARG A 13 -8.13 2.25 26.03
C ARG A 13 -8.00 0.74 26.01
N LEU A 14 -7.24 0.16 26.93
CA LEU A 14 -7.12 -1.28 27.07
C LEU A 14 -8.47 -1.86 27.47
N VAL A 15 -9.09 -2.64 26.57
CA VAL A 15 -10.25 -3.45 26.87
C VAL A 15 -9.76 -4.89 27.03
N ASP A 16 -9.98 -5.48 28.20
CA ASP A 16 -9.54 -6.85 28.49
C ASP A 16 -10.53 -7.87 27.89
N TYR A 17 -10.07 -8.58 26.85
CA TYR A 17 -10.83 -9.65 26.18
C TYR A 17 -10.42 -11.05 26.66
N SER A 18 -9.57 -11.18 27.68
CA SER A 18 -8.97 -12.45 28.15
C SER A 18 -9.96 -13.58 28.38
N LYS A 19 -11.20 -13.28 28.77
CA LYS A 19 -12.24 -14.27 29.06
C LYS A 19 -13.02 -14.76 27.85
N ASN A 20 -12.95 -14.09 26.71
CA ASN A 20 -13.73 -14.38 25.50
C ASN A 20 -12.94 -14.04 24.22
N LEU A 21 -11.67 -14.43 24.19
CA LEU A 21 -10.77 -14.13 23.08
C LEU A 21 -11.31 -14.63 21.74
N ASP A 22 -11.86 -15.85 21.68
CA ASP A 22 -12.41 -16.41 20.43
C ASP A 22 -13.57 -15.59 19.87
N ALA A 23 -14.49 -15.14 20.74
CA ALA A 23 -15.60 -14.29 20.34
C ALA A 23 -15.12 -12.90 19.88
N ALA A 24 -14.10 -12.35 20.55
CA ALA A 24 -13.50 -11.08 20.17
C ALA A 24 -12.77 -11.17 18.80
N ILE A 25 -12.02 -12.25 18.56
CA ILE A 25 -11.37 -12.54 17.28
C ILE A 25 -12.40 -12.66 16.16
N LEU A 26 -13.47 -13.43 16.38
CA LEU A 26 -14.55 -13.62 15.40
C LEU A 26 -15.30 -12.31 15.10
N GLN A 27 -15.40 -11.42 16.09
CA GLN A 27 -15.97 -10.09 15.88
C GLN A 27 -15.06 -9.19 15.04
N VAL A 28 -13.74 -9.21 15.29
CA VAL A 28 -12.75 -8.51 14.47
C VAL A 28 -12.80 -8.97 13.01
N GLU A 29 -12.95 -10.28 12.78
CA GLU A 29 -13.12 -10.84 11.43
C GLU A 29 -14.38 -10.28 10.75
N LYS A 30 -15.53 -10.31 11.44
CA LYS A 30 -16.79 -9.76 10.91
C LYS A 30 -16.70 -8.27 10.60
N ASP A 31 -16.06 -7.49 11.46
CA ASP A 31 -15.93 -6.05 11.27
C ASP A 31 -14.94 -5.70 10.16
N GLY A 32 -13.88 -6.49 9.99
CA GLY A 32 -13.00 -6.44 8.81
C GLY A 32 -13.77 -6.70 7.51
N ILE A 33 -14.66 -7.70 7.49
CA ILE A 33 -15.51 -8.01 6.33
C ILE A 33 -16.48 -6.85 6.01
N LYS A 34 -17.11 -6.26 7.02
CA LYS A 34 -18.00 -5.11 6.83
C LYS A 34 -17.26 -3.91 6.28
N LEU A 35 -16.05 -3.64 6.78
CA LEU A 35 -15.25 -2.50 6.34
C LEU A 35 -14.85 -2.62 4.86
N LYS A 36 -14.35 -3.79 4.43
CA LYS A 36 -14.00 -4.01 3.02
C LYS A 36 -15.22 -3.85 2.10
N HIS A 37 -16.39 -4.39 2.47
CA HIS A 37 -17.61 -4.22 1.67
C HIS A 37 -18.06 -2.75 1.61
N LYS A 38 -17.95 -2.01 2.72
CA LYS A 38 -18.29 -0.58 2.76
C LYS A 38 -17.40 0.24 1.83
N ILE A 39 -16.08 0.00 1.85
CA ILE A 39 -15.13 0.67 0.97
C ILE A 39 -15.48 0.40 -0.50
N HIS A 40 -15.74 -0.86 -0.86
CA HIS A 40 -16.04 -1.23 -2.24
C HIS A 40 -17.39 -0.67 -2.71
N ASN A 41 -18.42 -0.68 -1.88
CA ASN A 41 -19.71 -0.08 -2.23
C ASN A 41 -19.59 1.44 -2.46
N ILE A 42 -18.75 2.13 -1.69
CA ILE A 42 -18.46 3.55 -1.93
C ILE A 42 -17.73 3.72 -3.27
N ALA A 43 -16.74 2.87 -3.57
CA ALA A 43 -16.04 2.89 -4.86
C ALA A 43 -17.01 2.70 -6.05
N LEU A 44 -17.89 1.68 -5.99
CA LEU A 44 -18.92 1.43 -6.99
C LEU A 44 -19.93 2.59 -7.12
N SER A 45 -20.25 3.27 -6.01
CA SER A 45 -21.11 4.46 -6.03
C SER A 45 -20.45 5.63 -6.76
N ILE A 46 -19.14 5.84 -6.56
CA ILE A 46 -18.37 6.86 -7.28
C ILE A 46 -18.37 6.54 -8.79
N ILE A 47 -18.16 5.28 -9.17
CA ILE A 47 -18.20 4.84 -10.59
C ILE A 47 -19.58 5.06 -11.19
N THR A 48 -20.64 4.72 -10.44
CA THR A 48 -22.02 4.91 -10.90
C THR A 48 -22.33 6.39 -11.11
N ALA A 49 -21.94 7.26 -10.17
CA ALA A 49 -22.13 8.70 -10.29
C ALA A 49 -21.33 9.29 -11.47
N TRP A 50 -20.13 8.77 -11.73
CA TRP A 50 -19.29 9.18 -12.86
C TRP A 50 -19.89 8.73 -14.20
N GLY A 51 -20.32 7.46 -14.31
CA GLY A 51 -20.97 6.92 -15.52
C GLY A 51 -22.33 7.57 -15.83
N LYS A 52 -23.06 8.04 -14.81
CA LYS A 52 -24.29 8.83 -14.96
C LYS A 52 -24.04 10.32 -15.26
N GLY A 53 -22.79 10.77 -15.25
CA GLY A 53 -22.43 12.17 -15.46
C GLY A 53 -22.85 13.12 -14.34
N GLN A 54 -23.13 12.59 -13.14
CA GLN A 54 -23.47 13.38 -11.95
C GLN A 54 -22.23 14.04 -11.34
N ILE A 55 -21.08 13.36 -11.44
CA ILE A 55 -19.76 13.91 -11.13
C ILE A 55 -18.94 13.95 -12.42
N LYS A 56 -18.21 15.04 -12.64
CA LYS A 56 -17.54 15.32 -13.92
C LYS A 56 -16.07 15.69 -13.74
N ASP A 57 -15.33 15.68 -14.84
CA ASP A 57 -13.94 16.13 -14.92
C ASP A 57 -13.06 15.41 -13.89
N GLN A 58 -12.47 16.15 -12.94
CA GLN A 58 -11.57 15.62 -11.92
C GLN A 58 -12.26 15.13 -10.64
N GLU A 59 -13.57 15.38 -10.49
CA GLU A 59 -14.30 15.00 -9.26
C GLU A 59 -14.21 13.50 -8.92
N PRO A 60 -14.32 12.56 -9.88
CA PRO A 60 -14.14 11.13 -9.59
C PRO A 60 -12.79 10.84 -8.94
N ALA A 61 -11.71 11.38 -9.50
CA ALA A 61 -10.37 11.24 -8.94
C ALA A 61 -10.25 11.84 -7.54
N VAL A 62 -10.87 13.00 -7.27
CA VAL A 62 -10.88 13.60 -5.93
C VAL A 62 -11.56 12.66 -4.92
N TYR A 63 -12.69 12.04 -5.29
CA TYR A 63 -13.38 11.08 -4.42
C TYR A 63 -12.56 9.81 -4.19
N PHE A 64 -11.93 9.26 -5.22
CA PHE A 64 -11.05 8.10 -5.07
C PHE A 64 -9.83 8.38 -4.21
N ASN A 65 -9.18 9.54 -4.36
CA ASN A 65 -8.09 9.96 -3.49
C ASN A 65 -8.53 10.08 -2.01
N LYS A 66 -9.72 10.63 -1.75
CA LYS A 66 -10.30 10.68 -0.40
C LYS A 66 -10.61 9.28 0.15
N LEU A 67 -11.15 8.40 -0.69
CA LEU A 67 -11.47 7.03 -0.32
C LEU A 67 -10.20 6.24 0.00
N ALA A 68 -9.15 6.36 -0.81
CA ALA A 68 -7.86 5.71 -0.57
C ALA A 68 -7.24 6.14 0.77
N LYS A 69 -7.28 7.45 1.09
CA LYS A 69 -6.83 7.96 2.39
C LYS A 69 -7.67 7.45 3.57
N ALA A 70 -8.98 7.32 3.39
CA ALA A 70 -9.89 6.81 4.43
C ALA A 70 -9.82 5.28 4.59
N SER A 71 -9.33 4.56 3.58
CA SER A 71 -9.33 3.09 3.55
C SER A 71 -8.21 2.47 4.41
N GLY A 72 -7.28 3.27 4.95
CA GLY A 72 -6.22 2.81 5.85
C GLY A 72 -5.45 1.63 5.27
N TYR A 73 -5.45 0.49 5.98
CA TYR A 73 -4.78 -0.75 5.57
C TYR A 73 -5.25 -1.30 4.21
N HIS A 74 -6.50 -1.05 3.82
CA HIS A 74 -7.04 -1.46 2.52
C HIS A 74 -6.66 -0.51 1.37
N GLY A 75 -6.03 0.64 1.66
CA GLY A 75 -5.72 1.67 0.68
C GLY A 75 -4.83 1.18 -0.46
N LYS A 76 -3.87 0.28 -0.20
CA LYS A 76 -2.97 -0.27 -1.23
C LYS A 76 -3.70 -1.22 -2.18
N ALA A 77 -4.55 -2.11 -1.65
CA ALA A 77 -5.37 -3.01 -2.48
C ALA A 77 -6.36 -2.21 -3.33
N LEU A 78 -6.99 -1.18 -2.74
CA LEU A 78 -7.86 -0.27 -3.46
C LEU A 78 -7.11 0.51 -4.55
N ALA A 79 -5.90 0.99 -4.26
CA ALA A 79 -5.06 1.70 -5.22
C ALA A 79 -4.73 0.84 -6.45
N ASN A 80 -4.30 -0.40 -6.20
CA ASN A 80 -4.01 -1.36 -7.27
C ASN A 80 -5.26 -1.66 -8.10
N TRP A 81 -6.40 -1.88 -7.44
CA TRP A 81 -7.68 -2.11 -8.10
C TRP A 81 -8.12 -0.92 -8.96
N ILE A 82 -7.98 0.32 -8.47
CA ILE A 82 -8.29 1.53 -9.24
C ILE A 82 -7.44 1.58 -10.52
N SER A 83 -6.14 1.35 -10.40
CA SER A 83 -5.22 1.41 -11.55
C SER A 83 -5.46 0.28 -12.58
N LEU A 84 -6.02 -0.86 -12.15
CA LEU A 84 -6.34 -1.99 -13.03
C LEU A 84 -7.71 -1.86 -13.70
N LYS A 85 -8.71 -1.36 -12.97
CA LYS A 85 -10.11 -1.40 -13.40
C LYS A 85 -10.63 -0.08 -13.94
N LEU A 86 -10.01 1.04 -13.59
CA LEU A 86 -10.50 2.36 -13.97
C LEU A 86 -9.52 3.07 -14.90
N PRO A 87 -10.04 3.90 -15.82
CA PRO A 87 -9.21 4.72 -16.71
C PRO A 87 -8.63 5.95 -15.98
N LEU A 88 -8.14 5.78 -14.75
CA LEU A 88 -7.49 6.82 -13.95
C LEU A 88 -5.98 6.68 -14.05
N LYS A 89 -5.27 7.81 -14.13
CA LYS A 89 -3.81 7.83 -14.09
C LYS A 89 -3.32 8.31 -12.73
N PHE A 90 -2.28 7.68 -12.21
CA PHE A 90 -1.60 8.14 -11.01
C PHE A 90 -0.52 9.16 -11.39
N SER A 91 -0.43 10.27 -10.66
CA SER A 91 0.64 11.25 -10.79
C SER A 91 1.68 11.00 -9.70
N ASP A 92 2.86 10.53 -10.09
CA ASP A 92 3.97 10.26 -9.18
C ASP A 92 4.47 11.53 -8.47
N GLU A 93 4.27 12.70 -9.07
CA GLU A 93 4.66 14.00 -8.49
C GLU A 93 3.74 14.46 -7.36
N ASN A 94 2.46 14.07 -7.41
CA ASN A 94 1.43 14.57 -6.49
C ASN A 94 0.83 13.48 -5.60
N ASP A 95 1.27 12.23 -5.76
CA ASP A 95 0.73 11.03 -5.13
C ASP A 95 -0.80 10.94 -5.20
N LYS A 96 -1.36 11.30 -6.37
CA LYS A 96 -2.81 11.40 -6.57
C LYS A 96 -3.22 10.87 -7.93
N TRP A 97 -4.40 10.25 -7.98
CA TRP A 97 -5.07 9.97 -9.24
C TRP A 97 -5.62 11.24 -9.88
N TYR A 98 -5.67 11.26 -11.19
CA TYR A 98 -6.35 12.24 -12.03
C TYR A 98 -7.10 11.55 -13.17
N VAL A 99 -8.13 12.22 -13.69
CA VAL A 99 -8.94 11.76 -14.81
C VAL A 99 -8.34 12.29 -16.12
N PRO A 100 -7.90 11.44 -17.06
CA PRO A 100 -7.54 11.86 -18.42
C PRO A 100 -8.73 12.49 -19.16
N ALA A 101 -8.48 13.43 -20.08
CA ALA A 101 -9.54 14.17 -20.77
C ALA A 101 -10.57 13.27 -21.50
N ASP A 102 -10.13 12.13 -22.04
CA ASP A 102 -10.98 11.18 -22.78
C ASP A 102 -11.56 10.06 -21.91
N ALA A 103 -11.27 10.05 -20.61
CA ALA A 103 -11.66 8.95 -19.74
C ALA A 103 -13.16 8.98 -19.45
N LYS A 104 -13.83 7.88 -19.82
CA LYS A 104 -15.24 7.63 -19.53
C LYS A 104 -15.40 6.24 -18.93
N VAL A 105 -16.35 6.13 -18.02
CA VAL A 105 -16.80 4.86 -17.44
C VAL A 105 -18.16 4.53 -18.02
N ASN A 106 -18.31 3.30 -18.50
CA ASN A 106 -19.57 2.79 -19.03
C ASN A 106 -20.14 1.68 -18.13
N GLY A 107 -21.29 1.13 -18.52
CA GLY A 107 -21.94 0.04 -17.80
C GLY A 107 -21.08 -1.23 -17.70
N ASP A 108 -20.23 -1.50 -18.69
CA ASP A 108 -19.34 -2.67 -18.67
C ASP A 108 -18.18 -2.49 -17.70
N THR A 109 -17.66 -1.27 -17.58
CA THR A 109 -16.66 -0.92 -16.57
C THR A 109 -17.24 -1.11 -15.17
N PHE A 110 -18.50 -0.73 -14.95
CA PHE A 110 -19.20 -0.97 -13.69
C PHE A 110 -19.35 -2.46 -13.38
N LYS A 111 -19.78 -3.28 -14.35
CA LYS A 111 -19.92 -4.73 -14.17
C LYS A 111 -18.59 -5.38 -13.81
N SER A 112 -17.52 -5.06 -14.55
CA SER A 112 -16.16 -5.53 -14.26
C SER A 112 -15.69 -5.12 -12.86
N CYS A 113 -15.99 -3.89 -12.43
CA CYS A 113 -15.68 -3.42 -11.08
C CYS A 113 -16.49 -4.12 -9.99
N ARG A 114 -17.74 -4.49 -10.26
CA ARG A 114 -18.62 -5.19 -9.32
C ARG A 114 -18.25 -6.65 -9.16
N ASP A 115 -17.93 -7.30 -10.27
CA ASP A 115 -17.70 -8.74 -10.34
C ASP A 115 -16.29 -9.10 -9.83
N GLU A 116 -15.33 -8.17 -9.95
CA GLU A 116 -13.98 -8.33 -9.38
C GLU A 116 -13.72 -7.27 -8.30
N PRO A 117 -14.03 -7.56 -7.03
CA PRO A 117 -13.86 -6.62 -5.94
C PRO A 117 -12.39 -6.39 -5.58
N PHE A 118 -12.10 -5.25 -4.95
CA PHE A 118 -10.72 -4.81 -4.71
C PHE A 118 -9.90 -5.74 -3.81
N TRP A 119 -10.55 -6.53 -2.95
CA TRP A 119 -9.88 -7.49 -2.06
C TRP A 119 -9.48 -8.80 -2.76
N GLU A 120 -9.92 -9.03 -4.01
CA GLU A 120 -9.49 -10.15 -4.84
C GLU A 120 -8.27 -9.80 -5.70
N VAL A 121 -8.09 -8.50 -5.98
CA VAL A 121 -6.96 -7.98 -6.78
C VAL A 121 -5.65 -7.92 -5.98
N SER A 122 -5.73 -8.04 -4.67
CA SER A 122 -4.55 -8.27 -3.83
C SER A 122 -4.95 -9.15 -2.67
N PRO A 123 -4.45 -10.40 -2.56
CA PRO A 123 -4.39 -11.01 -1.25
C PRO A 123 -3.60 -10.06 -0.33
N PRO A 124 -3.96 -9.95 0.96
CA PRO A 124 -3.04 -9.41 1.95
C PRO A 124 -1.69 -10.09 1.70
N GLN A 125 -0.59 -9.34 1.66
CA GLN A 125 0.71 -10.01 1.83
C GLN A 125 0.54 -10.86 3.08
N GLU A 126 0.63 -12.20 2.94
CA GLU A 126 0.63 -13.10 4.09
C GLU A 126 1.49 -12.44 5.15
N ALA A 127 0.98 -12.36 6.37
CA ALA A 127 1.71 -11.78 7.47
C ALA A 127 2.98 -12.61 7.68
N LYS A 128 4.04 -12.30 6.92
CA LYS A 128 5.38 -12.78 7.18
C LYS A 128 5.78 -12.01 8.43
N PRO A 129 5.95 -12.66 9.58
CA PRO A 129 6.54 -12.01 10.74
C PRO A 129 7.80 -11.31 10.25
N THR A 130 8.00 -10.04 10.61
CA THR A 130 9.11 -9.23 10.09
C THR A 130 10.42 -9.98 10.25
N ASP A 131 10.96 -10.49 9.14
CA ASP A 131 12.24 -11.18 9.14
C ASP A 131 13.35 -10.14 9.08
N PHE A 132 13.70 -9.62 10.26
CA PHE A 132 14.79 -8.65 10.43
C PHE A 132 16.13 -9.22 9.93
N THR A 133 16.30 -10.54 9.98
CA THR A 133 17.47 -11.25 9.47
C THR A 133 17.54 -11.16 7.95
N GLY A 134 16.47 -11.55 7.25
CA GLY A 134 16.38 -11.46 5.79
C GLY A 134 16.51 -10.02 5.28
N MET A 135 15.96 -9.04 5.99
CA MET A 135 16.14 -7.62 5.66
C MET A 135 17.61 -7.18 5.80
N LEU A 136 18.31 -7.62 6.83
CA LEU A 136 19.73 -7.29 7.04
C LEU A 136 20.61 -7.91 5.94
N TYR A 137 20.39 -9.18 5.59
CA TYR A 137 21.10 -9.81 4.48
C TYR A 137 20.79 -9.14 3.13
N ALA A 138 19.54 -8.77 2.88
CA ALA A 138 19.16 -8.03 1.68
C ALA A 138 19.86 -6.66 1.59
N LEU A 139 20.03 -5.95 2.70
CA LEU A 139 20.78 -4.69 2.76
C LEU A 139 22.28 -4.91 2.52
N LEU A 140 22.87 -5.95 3.10
CA LEU A 140 24.28 -6.31 2.86
C LEU A 140 24.52 -6.67 1.39
N ASN A 141 23.60 -7.39 0.76
CA ASN A 141 23.69 -7.75 -0.65
C ASN A 141 23.45 -6.54 -1.58
N LYS A 142 22.54 -5.64 -1.22
CA LYS A 142 22.39 -4.34 -1.91
C LYS A 142 23.65 -3.48 -1.78
N ASN A 143 24.29 -3.47 -0.61
CA ASN A 143 25.54 -2.77 -0.37
C ASN A 143 26.67 -3.35 -1.23
N ALA A 144 26.78 -4.68 -1.34
CA ALA A 144 27.75 -5.34 -2.22
C ALA A 144 27.54 -4.99 -3.70
N LYS A 145 26.28 -4.95 -4.17
CA LYS A 145 25.94 -4.51 -5.54
C LYS A 145 26.21 -3.02 -5.75
N ALA A 146 26.02 -2.19 -4.73
CA ALA A 146 26.28 -0.76 -4.79
C ALA A 146 27.79 -0.44 -4.79
N GLN A 147 28.64 -1.30 -4.22
CA GLN A 147 30.10 -1.22 -4.31
C GLN A 147 30.66 -1.63 -5.68
N ALA A 148 29.85 -2.23 -6.57
CA ALA A 148 30.30 -2.62 -7.90
C ALA A 148 30.73 -1.38 -8.69
N GLU A 149 31.89 -1.44 -9.32
CA GLU A 149 32.57 -0.29 -9.94
C GLU A 149 31.68 0.41 -10.99
N ASP A 150 30.94 -0.38 -11.77
CA ASP A 150 29.99 0.10 -12.79
C ASP A 150 28.79 0.87 -12.20
N VAL A 151 28.36 0.49 -10.99
CA VAL A 151 27.23 1.12 -10.29
C VAL A 151 27.68 2.41 -9.62
N MET A 152 28.88 2.43 -9.04
CA MET A 152 29.48 3.65 -8.48
C MET A 152 29.72 4.71 -9.54
N LYS A 153 30.24 4.33 -10.73
CA LYS A 153 30.41 5.25 -11.87
C LYS A 153 29.07 5.83 -12.34
N LYS A 154 28.05 4.99 -12.54
CA LYS A 154 26.69 5.44 -12.92
C LYS A 154 26.01 6.32 -11.88
N LYS A 155 26.27 6.10 -10.59
CA LYS A 155 25.74 6.94 -9.50
C LYS A 155 26.45 8.29 -9.43
N ALA A 156 27.77 8.32 -9.64
CA ALA A 156 28.57 9.54 -9.68
C ALA A 156 28.16 10.44 -10.86
N GLU A 157 27.90 9.88 -12.04
CA GLU A 157 27.37 10.60 -13.21
C GLU A 157 26.01 11.27 -12.96
N LYS A 158 25.20 10.69 -12.06
CA LYS A 158 23.89 11.22 -11.65
C LYS A 158 23.97 12.14 -10.41
N GLY A 159 25.17 12.46 -9.92
CA GLY A 159 25.37 13.29 -8.73
C GLY A 159 24.91 12.64 -7.42
N ILE A 160 24.72 11.32 -7.39
CA ILE A 160 24.24 10.59 -6.21
C ILE A 160 25.45 10.20 -5.35
N THR A 161 25.57 10.81 -4.16
CA THR A 161 26.65 10.56 -3.19
C THR A 161 26.19 9.65 -2.04
N ASP A 162 25.67 8.47 -2.36
CA ASP A 162 25.32 7.49 -1.33
C ASP A 162 26.59 6.99 -0.63
N LYS A 163 26.62 7.04 0.71
CA LYS A 163 27.68 6.40 1.49
C LYS A 163 27.43 4.91 1.58
N VAL A 164 28.35 4.13 1.03
CA VAL A 164 28.30 2.67 1.03
C VAL A 164 29.13 2.15 2.21
N ILE A 165 28.67 1.08 2.86
CA ILE A 165 29.41 0.48 3.97
C ILE A 165 30.69 -0.16 3.40
N PRO A 166 31.87 0.07 4.02
CA PRO A 166 33.12 -0.58 3.64
C PRO A 166 33.02 -2.11 3.66
N THR A 167 33.71 -2.76 2.73
CA THR A 167 33.63 -4.22 2.52
C THR A 167 34.07 -5.03 3.74
N ASP A 168 35.04 -4.53 4.49
CA ASP A 168 35.54 -5.12 5.74
C ASP A 168 34.50 -5.08 6.86
N VAL A 169 33.76 -3.97 6.97
CA VAL A 169 32.66 -3.83 7.94
C VAL A 169 31.49 -4.73 7.56
N ALA A 170 31.14 -4.80 6.27
CA ALA A 170 30.10 -5.71 5.79
C ALA A 170 30.45 -7.18 6.04
N ARG A 171 31.73 -7.57 5.90
CA ARG A 171 32.22 -8.92 6.20
C ARG A 171 32.12 -9.25 7.69
N LYS A 172 32.55 -8.33 8.56
CA LYS A 172 32.43 -8.51 10.02
C LYS A 172 30.98 -8.70 10.47
N ILE A 173 30.04 -7.98 9.87
CA ILE A 173 28.61 -8.15 10.16
C ILE A 173 28.15 -9.57 9.78
N LYS A 174 28.56 -10.08 8.61
CA LYS A 174 28.25 -11.46 8.20
C LYS A 174 28.87 -12.51 9.14
N GLU A 175 30.09 -12.30 9.60
CA GLU A 175 30.78 -13.18 10.55
C GLU A 175 30.06 -13.23 11.91
N VAL A 176 29.62 -12.09 12.44
CA VAL A 176 28.86 -12.01 13.69
C VAL A 176 27.50 -12.70 13.57
N LEU A 177 26.82 -12.55 12.42
CA LEU A 177 25.55 -13.23 12.15
C LEU A 177 25.73 -14.76 12.09
N ALA A 178 26.80 -15.23 11.45
CA ALA A 178 27.13 -16.65 11.40
C ALA A 178 27.45 -17.22 12.79
N GLN A 179 28.18 -16.48 13.63
CA GLN A 179 28.46 -16.87 15.03
C GLN A 179 27.20 -16.94 15.89
N ALA A 180 26.20 -16.11 15.61
CA ALA A 180 24.90 -16.14 16.28
C ALA A 180 23.99 -17.28 15.78
N GLY A 181 24.45 -18.12 14.85
CA GLY A 181 23.65 -19.20 14.25
C GLY A 181 22.57 -18.70 13.29
N ILE A 182 22.68 -17.46 12.83
CA ILE A 182 21.70 -16.80 11.97
C ILE A 182 22.16 -16.92 10.51
N SER A 183 21.65 -17.92 9.80
CA SER A 183 21.95 -18.13 8.38
C SER A 183 21.20 -17.16 7.47
N GLU A 184 21.74 -16.93 6.28
CA GLU A 184 21.02 -16.27 5.20
C GLU A 184 19.82 -17.18 4.86
N ALA A 185 18.59 -16.70 5.10
CA ALA A 185 17.39 -17.46 4.76
C ALA A 185 17.32 -17.64 3.24
N GLU A 186 17.09 -18.89 2.79
CA GLU A 186 16.90 -19.26 1.37
C GLU A 186 15.71 -18.54 0.73
#